data_AF-A0AAV6HS31-F1
#
_entry.id   AF-A0AAV6HS31-F1
#
_cell.length_a   1.000
_cell.length_b   1.000
_cell.length_c   1.000
_cell.angle_alpha   90.00
_cell.angle_beta   90.00
_cell.angle_gamma   90.00
#
_symmetry.space_group_name_H-M   'P 1'
#
loop_
_entity.id
_entity.type
_entity.pdbx_description
1 polymer ?
#
loop_
_entity_poly.entity_id
_entity_poly.type
_entity_poly.pdbx_seq_one_letter_code
_entity_poly.pdbx_strand_id
1 'polypeptide(L)'
;MLSQLQESLPGSKLVYADFYTPLFDMMNNPQEYGKTSIFTIVSILQYIYARALFSNVCPNPSQYLLWDSIHPGEAAYRVVSKYLQDHAIPKFSQS
;
A
#
# COMPACT_ATOMS: atom_id res chain seq x y z
N MET A 1 -10.40 20.30 4.04
CA MET A 1 -9.34 19.85 4.95
C MET A 1 -7.95 20.18 4.42
N LEU A 2 -7.47 19.61 3.29
CA LEU A 2 -6.11 19.89 2.81
C LEU A 2 -5.88 21.38 2.47
N SER A 3 -6.84 22.03 1.79
CA SER A 3 -6.78 23.47 1.50
C SER A 3 -6.69 24.32 2.77
N GLN A 4 -7.54 24.03 3.75
CA GLN A 4 -7.54 24.71 5.05
C GLN A 4 -6.20 24.54 5.79
N LEU A 5 -5.61 23.34 5.74
CA LEU A 5 -4.29 23.09 6.33
C LEU A 5 -3.18 23.85 5.59
N GLN A 6 -3.26 23.92 4.26
CA GLN A 6 -2.30 24.64 3.43
C GLN A 6 -2.34 26.15 3.70
N GLU A 7 -3.53 26.71 3.92
CA GLU A 7 -3.72 28.10 4.34
C GLU A 7 -3.14 28.38 5.74
N SER A 8 -3.24 27.41 6.65
CA SER A 8 -2.71 27.54 8.02
C SER A 8 -1.19 27.38 8.16
N LEU A 9 -0.51 26.86 7.14
CA LEU A 9 0.92 26.51 7.16
C LEU A 9 1.71 27.26 6.08
N PRO A 10 1.87 28.60 6.23
CA PRO A 10 2.62 29.40 5.27
C PRO A 10 4.08 28.94 5.19
N GLY A 11 4.63 28.88 3.98
CA GLY A 11 5.99 28.40 3.72
C GLY A 11 6.12 26.88 3.60
N SER A 12 5.05 26.12 3.84
CA SER A 12 4.98 24.68 3.56
C SER A 12 4.22 24.42 2.26
N LYS A 13 4.49 23.27 1.63
CA LYS A 13 3.69 22.75 0.52
C LYS A 13 3.16 21.39 0.90
N LEU A 14 1.84 21.24 0.91
CA LEU A 14 1.14 20.00 1.23
C LEU A 14 0.66 19.35 -0.07
N VAL A 15 0.99 18.08 -0.24
CA VAL A 15 0.54 17.27 -1.37
C VAL A 15 -0.21 16.06 -0.84
N TYR A 16 -1.39 15.81 -1.39
CA TYR A 16 -2.11 14.56 -1.12
C TYR A 16 -1.43 13.40 -1.84
N ALA A 17 -0.89 12.47 -1.05
CA ALA A 17 -0.35 11.20 -1.53
C ALA A 17 -1.46 10.14 -1.46
N ASP A 18 -2.10 9.87 -2.60
CA ASP A 18 -3.16 8.87 -2.68
C ASP A 18 -2.56 7.46 -2.65
N PHE A 19 -2.58 6.87 -1.46
CA PHE A 19 -2.13 5.50 -1.21
C PHE A 19 -3.18 4.46 -1.61
N TYR A 20 -4.46 4.82 -1.55
CA TYR A 20 -5.56 3.85 -1.62
C TYR A 20 -5.90 3.47 -3.05
N THR A 21 -5.85 4.38 -4.01
CA THR A 21 -6.12 4.06 -5.41
C THR A 21 -5.28 2.89 -5.95
N PRO A 22 -3.93 2.91 -5.90
CA PRO A 22 -3.13 1.80 -6.43
C PRO A 22 -3.32 0.52 -5.62
N LEU A 23 -3.56 0.62 -4.30
CA LEU A 23 -3.79 -0.55 -3.47
C LEU A 23 -5.15 -1.21 -3.78
N PHE A 24 -6.19 -0.42 -3.94
CA PHE A 24 -7.53 -0.88 -4.26
C PHE A 24 -7.60 -1.49 -5.66
N ASP A 25 -6.85 -0.92 -6.62
CA ASP A 25 -6.73 -1.51 -7.95
C ASP A 25 -6.03 -2.88 -7.90
N MET A 26 -4.93 -3.01 -7.15
CA MET A 26 -4.29 -4.32 -6.91
C MET A 26 -5.21 -5.34 -6.25
N MET A 27 -6.12 -4.91 -5.36
CA MET A 27 -7.08 -5.79 -4.70
C MET A 27 -8.14 -6.32 -5.66
N ASN A 28 -8.61 -5.47 -6.58
CA ASN A 28 -9.65 -5.86 -7.55
C ASN A 28 -9.07 -6.59 -8.77
N ASN A 29 -7.82 -6.28 -9.14
CA ASN A 29 -7.14 -6.78 -10.34
C ASN A 29 -5.81 -7.48 -10.03
N PRO A 30 -5.72 -8.40 -9.06
CA PRO A 30 -4.45 -8.93 -8.54
C PRO A 30 -3.56 -9.58 -9.63
N GLN A 31 -4.17 -10.21 -10.63
CA GLN A 31 -3.46 -10.89 -11.71
C GLN A 31 -2.65 -9.91 -12.60
N GLU A 32 -3.15 -8.67 -12.80
CA GLU A 32 -2.43 -7.64 -13.56
C GLU A 32 -1.11 -7.24 -12.89
N TYR A 33 -1.01 -7.48 -11.59
CA TYR A 33 0.14 -7.18 -10.75
C TYR A 33 0.97 -8.43 -10.39
N GLY A 34 0.74 -9.56 -11.06
CA GLY A 34 1.42 -10.83 -10.78
C GLY A 34 1.09 -11.39 -9.40
N LYS A 35 -0.08 -11.05 -8.83
CA LYS A 35 -0.56 -11.53 -7.53
C LYS A 35 -1.56 -12.67 -7.74
N THR A 36 -1.36 -13.75 -7.00
CA THR A 36 -2.26 -14.92 -7.03
C THR A 36 -3.37 -14.83 -5.99
N SER A 37 -3.16 -14.07 -4.91
CA SER A 37 -4.14 -13.87 -3.84
C SER A 37 -3.84 -12.58 -3.07
N ILE A 38 -4.87 -12.02 -2.41
CA ILE A 38 -4.71 -10.88 -1.49
C ILE A 38 -4.03 -11.33 -0.19
N PHE A 39 -4.51 -12.45 0.36
CA PHE A 39 -4.10 -12.99 1.65
C PHE A 39 -3.45 -14.37 1.51
N THR A 40 -2.62 -14.72 2.49
CA THR A 40 -2.22 -16.11 2.76
C THR A 40 -3.17 -16.72 3.79
N ILE A 41 -3.25 -18.06 3.86
CA ILE A 41 -3.98 -18.73 4.96
C ILE A 41 -3.40 -18.30 6.32
N VAL A 42 -2.08 -18.12 6.39
CA VAL A 42 -1.35 -17.70 7.60
C VAL A 42 -1.73 -16.27 8.01
N SER A 43 -1.89 -15.33 7.08
CA SER A 43 -2.31 -13.96 7.41
C SER A 43 -3.75 -13.90 7.93
N ILE A 44 -4.65 -14.75 7.40
CA ILE A 44 -6.02 -14.86 7.88
C ILE A 44 -6.06 -15.42 9.32
N LEU A 45 -5.27 -16.46 9.59
CA LEU A 45 -5.17 -17.03 10.93
C LEU A 45 -4.56 -16.05 11.94
N GLN A 46 -3.55 -15.27 11.53
CA GLN A 46 -2.98 -14.22 12.39
C GLN A 46 -4.02 -13.17 12.76
N TYR A 47 -4.87 -12.76 11.81
CA TYR A 47 -5.98 -11.84 12.08
C TYR A 47 -6.97 -12.41 13.09
N ILE A 48 -7.44 -13.64 12.87
CA ILE A 48 -8.47 -14.28 13.68
C ILE A 48 -7.98 -14.57 15.11
N TYR A 49 -6.74 -15.05 15.24
CA TYR A 49 -6.21 -15.50 16.53
C TYR A 49 -5.39 -14.43 17.27
N ALA A 50 -5.24 -13.23 16.71
CA ALA A 50 -4.42 -12.13 17.24
C ALA A 50 -3.04 -12.59 17.73
N ARG A 51 -2.49 -13.63 17.09
CA ARG A 51 -1.23 -14.23 17.46
C ARG A 51 -0.38 -14.45 16.21
N ALA A 52 0.88 -14.06 16.29
CA ALA A 52 1.92 -14.45 15.35
C ALA A 52 2.33 -15.93 15.56
N LEU A 53 1.36 -16.85 15.56
CA LEU A 53 1.56 -18.26 15.88
C LEU A 53 2.39 -19.02 14.84
N PHE A 54 2.70 -18.41 13.70
CA PHE A 54 3.36 -19.07 12.58
C PHE A 54 4.49 -18.18 12.03
N SER A 55 5.74 -18.55 12.34
CA SER A 55 6.96 -17.97 11.77
C SER A 55 7.27 -18.43 10.35
N ASN A 56 6.33 -19.12 9.70
CA ASN A 56 6.52 -19.68 8.37
C ASN A 56 6.18 -18.61 7.32
N VAL A 57 7.23 -17.95 6.84
CA VAL A 57 7.16 -17.08 5.66
C VAL A 57 6.83 -17.94 4.43
N CYS A 58 5.92 -17.46 3.59
CA CYS A 58 5.59 -18.16 2.35
C CYS A 58 6.82 -18.25 1.44
N PRO A 59 7.03 -19.37 0.70
CA PRO A 59 8.21 -19.54 -0.16
C PRO A 59 8.39 -18.44 -1.21
N ASN A 60 7.26 -17.89 -1.69
CA ASN A 60 7.24 -16.72 -2.56
C ASN A 60 6.25 -15.70 -1.98
N PRO A 61 6.70 -14.73 -1.16
CA PRO A 61 5.82 -13.72 -0.56
C PRO A 61 5.32 -12.69 -1.59
N SER A 62 6.04 -12.51 -2.70
CA SER A 62 5.69 -11.52 -3.73
C SER A 62 4.41 -11.84 -4.49
N GLN A 63 3.95 -13.10 -4.49
CA GLN A 63 2.67 -13.49 -5.11
C GLN A 63 1.45 -13.03 -4.29
N TYR A 64 1.64 -12.61 -3.04
CA TYR A 64 0.59 -12.12 -2.17
C TYR A 64 0.59 -10.59 -2.12
N LEU A 65 -0.59 -9.99 -1.95
CA LEU A 65 -0.72 -8.55 -1.78
C LEU A 65 -0.27 -8.13 -0.37
N LEU A 66 -0.69 -8.87 0.65
CA LEU A 66 -0.37 -8.58 2.05
C LEU A 66 0.74 -9.49 2.59
N TRP A 67 1.61 -8.91 3.41
CA TRP A 67 2.64 -9.60 4.18
C TRP A 67 2.04 -10.31 5.41
N ASP A 68 1.18 -9.59 6.12
CA ASP A 68 0.42 -10.10 7.26
C ASP A 68 -1.07 -9.80 7.09
N SER A 69 -1.83 -9.74 8.19
CA SER A 69 -3.27 -9.52 8.14
C SER A 69 -3.69 -8.15 7.62
N ILE A 70 -2.81 -7.14 7.66
CA ILE A 70 -3.18 -5.73 7.38
C ILE A 70 -2.13 -4.96 6.57
N HIS A 71 -0.87 -5.38 6.56
CA HIS A 71 0.20 -4.66 5.88
C HIS A 71 0.46 -5.22 4.48
N PRO A 72 0.56 -4.38 3.44
CA PRO A 72 1.05 -4.78 2.12
C PRO A 72 2.45 -5.38 2.18
N GLY A 73 2.73 -6.34 1.30
CA GLY A 73 4.08 -6.86 1.09
C GLY A 73 4.96 -5.90 0.29
N GLU A 74 6.28 -6.15 0.30
CA GLU A 74 7.26 -5.33 -0.43
C GLU A 74 6.87 -5.14 -1.91
N ALA A 75 6.48 -6.22 -2.60
CA ALA A 75 6.10 -6.15 -4.00
C ALA A 75 4.86 -5.26 -4.24
N ALA A 76 3.90 -5.21 -3.30
CA ALA A 76 2.78 -4.28 -3.39
C ALA A 76 3.22 -2.84 -3.10
N TYR A 77 4.08 -2.63 -2.09
CA TYR A 77 4.65 -1.31 -1.82
C TYR A 77 5.44 -0.74 -3.00
N ARG A 78 6.16 -1.56 -3.78
CA ARG A 78 6.84 -1.09 -5.00
C ARG A 78 5.89 -0.46 -6.00
N VAL A 79 4.70 -1.05 -6.19
CA VAL A 79 3.65 -0.50 -7.07
C VAL A 79 3.15 0.84 -6.52
N VAL A 80 2.81 0.89 -5.22
CA VAL A 80 2.33 2.12 -4.58
C VAL A 80 3.39 3.22 -4.61
N SER A 81 4.64 2.92 -4.28
CA SER A 81 5.74 3.87 -4.34
C SER A 81 5.96 4.41 -5.74
N LYS A 82 5.83 3.57 -6.78
CA LYS A 82 5.89 4.04 -8.17
C LYS A 82 4.72 4.98 -8.48
N TYR A 83 3.50 4.60 -8.11
CA TYR A 83 2.32 5.44 -8.29
C TYR A 83 2.50 6.82 -7.62
N LEU A 84 2.99 6.86 -6.39
CA LEU A 84 3.25 8.12 -5.67
C LEU A 84 4.37 8.94 -6.30
N GLN A 85 5.43 8.30 -6.80
CA GLN A 85 6.49 8.97 -7.57
C GLN A 85 5.95 9.63 -8.83
N ASP A 86 5.00 8.98 -9.52
CA ASP A 86 4.45 9.48 -10.77
C ASP A 86 3.35 10.55 -10.55
N HIS A 87 2.59 10.49 -9.45
CA HIS A 87 1.37 11.30 -9.26
C HIS A 87 1.42 12.30 -8.10
N ALA A 88 2.24 12.06 -7.08
CA ALA A 88 2.36 12.95 -5.91
C ALA A 88 3.61 13.81 -5.99
N ILE A 89 4.78 13.21 -6.24
CA ILE A 89 6.06 13.94 -6.24
C ILE A 89 6.09 15.12 -7.22
N PRO A 90 5.61 15.01 -8.49
CA PRO A 90 5.68 16.13 -9.44
C PRO A 90 4.89 17.36 -9.00
N LYS A 91 3.89 17.19 -8.13
CA LYS A 91 3.08 18.31 -7.60
C LYS A 91 3.91 19.24 -6.73
N PHE A 92 5.02 18.79 -6.13
CA PHE A 92 5.93 19.66 -5.41
C PHE A 92 6.65 20.66 -6.32
N SER A 93 6.91 20.29 -7.58
CA SER A 93 7.60 21.14 -8.55
C SER A 93 6.68 22.07 -9.35
N GLN A 94 5.36 21.83 -9.32
CA GLN A 94 4.38 22.68 -10.01
C GLN A 94 4.13 23.96 -9.19
N SER A 95 4.40 25.12 -9.77
CA SER A 95 4.20 26.45 -9.15
C SER A 95 2.74 26.74 -8.85
#